data_AF-A0A926SWH0-F1
#
_entry.id   AF-A0A926SWH0-F1
#
_cell.length_a   1.000
_cell.length_b   1.000
_cell.length_c   1.000
_cell.angle_alpha   90.00
_cell.angle_beta   90.00
_cell.angle_gamma   90.00
#
_symmetry.space_group_name_H-M   'P 1'
#
loop_
_entity.id
_entity.type
_entity.pdbx_description
1 polymer ?
#
loop_
_entity_poly.entity_id
_entity_poly.type
_entity_poly.pdbx_seq_one_letter_code
_entity_poly.pdbx_strand_id
1 'polypeptide(L)'
;MHWLNWYTAMCFNRMLNRTGHFWEKRYHSTGFANTDRRRALNTLRYIHANPKAAGMQYGFFYDFSNYGIHDRLSDDGLTQWHPAFLKLGKDLDECAAKYRKFCKKYRPQTKPEVKNHWGSRLLAGMRLKGKPSKKSPGQICLPWAEWEPLDPEVFRVAEKFVLANCYNPAGAATMLSDSSQYQVSES
;
A
#
# COMPACT_ATOMS: atom_id res chain seq x y z
N MET A 1 -13.00 -7.64 -4.19
CA MET A 1 -12.77 -6.17 -4.15
C MET A 1 -13.82 -5.39 -3.36
N HIS A 2 -15.13 -5.67 -3.50
CA HIS A 2 -16.16 -4.92 -2.78
C HIS A 2 -16.01 -5.00 -1.24
N TRP A 3 -15.83 -6.21 -0.70
CA TRP A 3 -15.63 -6.43 0.73
C TRP A 3 -14.42 -5.67 1.28
N LEU A 4 -13.24 -5.81 0.63
CA LEU A 4 -12.01 -5.10 1.02
C LEU A 4 -12.21 -3.57 1.01
N ASN A 5 -12.72 -3.02 -0.10
CA ASN A 5 -12.91 -1.58 -0.21
C ASN A 5 -13.89 -1.05 0.83
N TRP A 6 -14.99 -1.76 1.08
CA TRP A 6 -15.99 -1.37 2.06
C TRP A 6 -15.41 -1.38 3.47
N TYR A 7 -14.75 -2.49 3.86
CA TYR A 7 -14.16 -2.64 5.18
C TYR A 7 -13.07 -1.60 5.45
N THR A 8 -12.12 -1.42 4.52
CA THR A 8 -11.07 -0.40 4.64
C THR A 8 -11.66 1.01 4.75
N ALA A 9 -12.67 1.36 3.95
CA ALA A 9 -13.30 2.68 4.04
C ALA A 9 -13.93 2.93 5.42
N MET A 10 -14.55 1.92 6.02
CA MET A 10 -15.13 2.01 7.35
C MET A 10 -14.06 2.20 8.43
N CYS A 11 -13.03 1.34 8.42
CA CYS A 11 -11.93 1.40 9.40
C CYS A 11 -11.20 2.75 9.34
N PHE A 12 -10.79 3.19 8.15
CA PHE A 12 -10.03 4.44 8.01
C PHE A 12 -10.86 5.68 8.30
N ASN A 13 -12.15 5.71 7.93
CA ASN A 13 -13.03 6.82 8.31
C ASN A 13 -13.15 6.93 9.84
N ARG A 14 -13.25 5.81 10.55
CA ARG A 14 -13.26 5.81 12.02
C ARG A 14 -11.92 6.26 12.60
N MET A 15 -10.79 5.70 12.13
CA MET A 15 -9.44 6.07 12.59
C MET A 15 -9.15 7.57 12.40
N LEU A 16 -9.56 8.13 11.26
CA LEU A 16 -9.30 9.51 10.90
C LEU A 16 -10.38 10.47 11.41
N ASN A 17 -11.37 9.99 12.17
CA ASN A 17 -12.54 10.74 12.64
C ASN A 17 -13.24 11.49 11.48
N ARG A 18 -13.39 10.81 10.34
CA ARG A 18 -14.03 11.31 9.12
C ARG A 18 -15.32 10.53 8.85
N THR A 19 -16.20 11.14 8.06
CA THR A 19 -17.41 10.49 7.55
C THR A 19 -17.54 10.72 6.05
N GLY A 20 -18.22 9.82 5.33
CA GLY A 20 -18.49 9.94 3.91
C GLY A 20 -17.62 9.05 3.03
N HIS A 21 -17.55 9.38 1.74
CA HIS A 21 -16.87 8.57 0.74
C HIS A 21 -15.34 8.60 0.96
N PHE A 22 -14.72 7.43 1.09
CA PHE A 22 -13.26 7.31 1.29
C PHE A 22 -12.51 7.13 -0.03
N TRP A 23 -13.00 6.24 -0.90
CA TRP A 23 -12.42 5.98 -2.21
C TRP A 23 -12.86 7.04 -3.22
N GLU A 24 -12.04 7.41 -4.20
CA GLU A 24 -12.44 8.41 -5.21
C GLU A 24 -13.23 7.78 -6.37
N LYS A 25 -12.87 6.55 -6.77
CA LYS A 25 -13.45 5.81 -7.91
C LYS A 25 -13.52 4.30 -7.62
N ARG A 26 -14.19 3.55 -8.50
CA ARG A 26 -14.11 2.08 -8.52
C ARG A 26 -12.68 1.63 -8.82
N TYR A 27 -12.34 0.41 -8.39
CA TYR A 27 -11.05 -0.20 -8.72
C TYR A 27 -10.94 -0.47 -10.22
N HIS A 28 -9.73 -0.32 -10.75
CA HIS A 28 -9.39 -0.75 -12.10
C HIS A 28 -8.98 -2.23 -12.08
N SER A 29 -9.62 -3.06 -12.89
CA SER A 29 -9.27 -4.47 -13.04
C SER A 29 -9.23 -4.85 -14.51
N THR A 30 -8.11 -5.45 -14.92
CA THR A 30 -7.91 -5.90 -16.30
C THR A 30 -7.12 -7.19 -16.27
N GLY A 31 -7.69 -8.26 -16.83
CA GLY A 31 -6.97 -9.51 -17.05
C GLY A 31 -5.89 -9.39 -18.12
N PHE A 32 -4.94 -10.32 -18.09
CA PHE A 32 -3.97 -10.55 -19.16
C PHE A 32 -3.60 -12.01 -19.24
N ALA A 33 -3.17 -12.46 -20.41
CA ALA A 33 -2.73 -13.84 -20.62
C ALA A 33 -1.51 -14.14 -19.72
N ASN A 34 -1.47 -15.33 -19.12
CA ASN A 34 -0.32 -15.76 -18.31
C ASN A 34 1.00 -15.84 -19.11
N THR A 35 0.91 -15.88 -20.44
CA THR A 35 2.04 -15.87 -21.38
C THR A 35 2.59 -14.46 -21.63
N ASP A 36 1.85 -13.39 -21.29
CA ASP A 36 2.28 -12.01 -21.47
C ASP A 36 3.25 -11.57 -20.37
N ARG A 37 4.49 -12.05 -20.50
CA ARG A 37 5.57 -11.78 -19.56
C ARG A 37 5.96 -10.30 -19.53
N ARG A 38 5.85 -9.61 -20.66
CA ARG A 38 6.18 -8.19 -20.76
C ARG A 38 5.21 -7.37 -19.93
N ARG A 39 3.90 -7.63 -20.04
CA ARG A 39 2.89 -6.95 -19.23
C ARG A 39 3.05 -7.30 -17.75
N ALA A 40 3.30 -8.57 -17.41
CA ALA A 40 3.55 -8.98 -16.03
C ALA A 40 4.72 -8.20 -15.39
N LEU A 41 5.89 -8.20 -16.04
CA LEU A 41 7.08 -7.53 -15.54
C LEU A 41 6.91 -6.01 -15.46
N ASN A 42 6.30 -5.39 -16.48
CA ASN A 42 6.02 -3.95 -16.45
C ASN A 42 5.05 -3.57 -15.33
N THR A 43 4.04 -4.42 -15.06
CA THR A 43 3.08 -4.19 -13.97
C THR A 43 3.77 -4.31 -12.61
N LEU A 44 4.59 -5.34 -12.40
CA LEU A 44 5.39 -5.49 -11.17
C LEU A 44 6.28 -4.27 -10.94
N ARG A 45 7.05 -3.87 -11.95
CA ARG A 45 7.91 -2.68 -11.88
C ARG A 45 7.13 -1.41 -11.60
N TYR A 46 5.94 -1.24 -12.21
CA TYR A 46 5.08 -0.09 -11.94
C TYR A 46 4.65 -0.04 -10.48
N ILE A 47 4.22 -1.17 -9.91
CA ILE A 47 3.82 -1.26 -8.50
C ILE A 47 5.00 -0.90 -7.59
N HIS A 48 6.17 -1.52 -7.80
CA HIS A 48 7.37 -1.26 -6.99
C HIS A 48 7.90 0.17 -7.14
N ALA A 49 7.71 0.79 -8.32
CA ALA A 49 8.13 2.16 -8.55
C ALA A 49 7.12 3.21 -8.06
N ASN A 50 5.90 2.82 -7.64
CA ASN A 50 4.85 3.78 -7.33
C ASN A 50 5.21 4.72 -6.15
N PRO A 51 5.78 4.25 -5.03
CA PRO A 51 6.24 5.15 -3.95
C PRO A 51 7.27 6.16 -4.45
N LYS A 52 8.16 5.72 -5.35
CA LYS A 52 9.15 6.58 -6.01
C LYS A 52 8.51 7.62 -6.93
N ALA A 53 7.58 7.18 -7.78
CA ALA A 53 6.88 8.06 -8.71
C ALA A 53 6.01 9.10 -7.99
N ALA A 54 5.50 8.77 -6.80
CA ALA A 54 4.75 9.66 -5.93
C ALA A 54 5.63 10.63 -5.11
N GLY A 55 6.96 10.52 -5.18
CA GLY A 55 7.88 11.34 -4.38
C GLY A 55 7.94 10.97 -2.90
N MET A 56 7.37 9.83 -2.50
CA MET A 56 7.39 9.35 -1.12
C MET A 56 8.74 8.72 -0.73
N GLN A 57 9.49 8.23 -1.73
CA GLN A 57 10.74 7.51 -1.53
C GLN A 57 11.69 7.70 -2.72
N TYR A 58 13.00 7.66 -2.49
CA TYR A 58 13.98 7.82 -3.58
C TYR A 58 14.20 6.55 -4.42
N GLY A 59 14.13 5.39 -3.76
CA GLY A 59 14.38 4.06 -4.33
C GLY A 59 13.12 3.24 -4.54
N PHE A 60 13.33 1.96 -4.85
CA PHE A 60 12.26 0.96 -4.99
C PHE A 60 11.92 0.26 -3.67
N PHE A 61 12.81 0.34 -2.68
CA PHE A 61 12.56 -0.20 -1.35
C PHE A 61 11.51 0.63 -0.63
N TYR A 62 10.42 -0.02 -0.25
CA TYR A 62 9.33 0.57 0.51
C TYR A 62 8.77 -0.50 1.43
N ASP A 63 8.63 -0.17 2.70
CA ASP A 63 8.33 -1.12 3.78
C ASP A 63 7.03 -1.89 3.52
N PHE A 64 6.09 -1.26 2.81
CA PHE A 64 4.78 -1.82 2.46
C PHE A 64 4.70 -2.27 0.98
N SER A 65 5.82 -2.70 0.39
CA SER A 65 5.88 -3.25 -0.97
C SER A 65 6.87 -4.41 -1.06
N ASN A 66 6.56 -5.46 -1.82
CA ASN A 66 7.39 -6.66 -1.89
C ASN A 66 8.61 -6.57 -2.84
N TYR A 67 9.16 -5.37 -3.04
CA TYR A 67 10.33 -5.19 -3.91
C TYR A 67 11.57 -5.91 -3.36
N GLY A 68 11.75 -5.93 -2.03
CA GLY A 68 12.90 -6.56 -1.38
C GLY A 68 13.05 -8.03 -1.73
N ILE A 69 11.94 -8.78 -1.83
CA ILE A 69 11.92 -10.19 -2.24
C ILE A 69 12.46 -10.40 -3.67
N HIS A 70 12.26 -9.42 -4.56
CA HIS A 70 12.75 -9.49 -5.93
C HIS A 70 14.20 -9.01 -6.09
N ASP A 71 14.67 -8.18 -5.15
CA ASP A 71 16.01 -7.58 -5.16
C ASP A 71 17.04 -8.41 -4.40
N ARG A 72 16.66 -8.87 -3.19
CA ARG A 72 17.51 -9.54 -2.20
C ARG A 72 17.22 -11.04 -2.06
N LEU A 73 16.15 -11.54 -2.69
CA LEU A 73 15.71 -12.93 -2.58
C LEU A 73 15.42 -13.36 -1.12
N SER A 74 15.02 -12.40 -0.28
CA SER A 74 14.54 -12.67 1.08
C SER A 74 13.20 -13.43 1.08
N ASP A 75 12.78 -13.91 2.25
CA ASP A 75 11.49 -14.56 2.46
C ASP A 75 10.62 -13.70 3.39
N ASP A 76 9.50 -13.20 2.87
CA ASP A 76 8.46 -12.50 3.64
C ASP A 76 7.31 -13.44 4.08
N GLY A 77 7.33 -14.70 3.67
CA GLY A 77 6.26 -15.67 3.93
C GLY A 77 4.98 -15.47 3.10
N LEU A 78 4.93 -14.49 2.20
CA LEU A 78 3.72 -14.12 1.45
C LEU A 78 3.95 -14.08 -0.07
N THR A 79 5.12 -13.63 -0.50
CA THR A 79 5.41 -13.37 -1.90
C THR A 79 5.72 -14.66 -2.64
N GLN A 80 4.97 -14.87 -3.72
CA GLN A 80 5.28 -15.88 -4.73
C GLN A 80 5.77 -15.19 -6.00
N TRP A 81 6.91 -15.64 -6.53
CA TRP A 81 7.44 -15.06 -7.77
C TRP A 81 6.61 -15.46 -8.98
N HIS A 82 6.26 -14.47 -9.79
CA HIS A 82 5.58 -14.71 -11.05
C HIS A 82 6.50 -15.47 -12.03
N PRO A 83 6.00 -16.40 -12.87
CA PRO A 83 6.83 -17.13 -13.85
C PRO A 83 7.61 -16.24 -14.83
N ALA A 84 7.16 -15.00 -15.03
CA ALA A 84 7.88 -14.01 -15.84
C ALA A 84 9.17 -13.52 -15.16
N PHE A 85 9.20 -13.40 -13.83
CA PHE A 85 10.40 -13.08 -13.06
C PHE A 85 11.37 -14.26 -13.09
N LEU A 86 10.88 -15.48 -12.81
CA LEU A 86 11.68 -16.70 -12.82
C LEU A 86 12.32 -17.03 -14.18
N LYS A 87 11.77 -16.48 -15.27
CA LYS A 87 12.32 -16.63 -16.63
C LYS A 87 13.33 -15.56 -17.02
N LEU A 88 13.67 -14.62 -16.12
CA LEU A 88 14.66 -13.59 -16.39
C LEU A 88 16.07 -14.19 -16.48
N GLY A 89 16.41 -15.13 -15.61
CA GLY A 89 17.73 -15.75 -15.48
C GLY A 89 17.66 -17.27 -15.47
N LYS A 90 18.82 -17.91 -15.39
CA LYS A 90 18.98 -19.35 -15.22
C LYS A 90 18.76 -19.78 -13.78
N ASP A 91 19.07 -18.89 -12.85
CA ASP A 91 18.90 -19.04 -11.39
C ASP A 91 18.28 -17.77 -10.79
N LEU A 92 17.98 -17.81 -9.49
CA LEU A 92 17.32 -16.71 -8.79
C LEU A 92 18.21 -15.46 -8.69
N ASP A 93 19.53 -15.63 -8.51
CA ASP A 93 20.48 -14.52 -8.44
C ASP A 93 20.54 -13.73 -9.75
N GLU A 94 20.57 -14.45 -10.89
CA GLU A 94 20.51 -13.84 -12.21
C GLU A 94 19.15 -13.16 -12.45
N CYS A 95 18.05 -13.78 -11.98
CA CYS A 95 16.72 -13.16 -12.02
C CYS A 95 16.69 -11.83 -11.26
N ALA A 96 17.15 -11.82 -10.01
CA ALA A 96 17.22 -10.62 -9.18
C ALA A 96 18.14 -9.57 -9.82
N ALA A 97 19.33 -9.93 -10.27
CA ALA A 97 20.26 -9.01 -10.94
C ALA A 97 19.65 -8.37 -12.20
N LYS A 98 18.97 -9.15 -13.04
CA LYS A 98 18.28 -8.64 -14.24
C LYS A 98 17.07 -7.78 -13.87
N TYR A 99 16.29 -8.17 -12.86
CA TYR A 99 15.15 -7.39 -12.38
C TYR A 99 15.58 -6.03 -11.82
N ARG A 100 16.64 -5.99 -10.99
CA ARG A 100 17.26 -4.74 -10.51
C ARG A 100 17.63 -3.80 -11.64
N LYS A 101 18.31 -4.31 -12.68
CA LYS A 101 18.67 -3.52 -13.87
C LYS A 101 17.42 -3.03 -14.61
N PHE A 102 16.39 -3.86 -14.72
CA PHE A 102 15.12 -3.51 -15.34
C PHE A 102 14.35 -2.40 -14.58
N CYS A 103 14.37 -2.44 -13.25
CA CYS A 103 13.79 -1.42 -12.38
C CYS A 103 14.56 -0.10 -12.44
N LYS A 104 15.90 -0.12 -12.42
CA LYS A 104 16.74 1.10 -12.56
C LYS A 104 16.50 1.89 -13.86
N LYS A 105 16.05 1.21 -14.92
CA LYS A 105 15.67 1.84 -16.20
C LYS A 105 14.31 2.55 -16.16
N TYR A 106 13.51 2.37 -15.12
CA TYR A 106 12.21 3.04 -15.00
C TYR A 106 12.38 4.55 -14.93
N ARG A 107 11.54 5.27 -15.68
CA ARG A 107 11.40 6.72 -15.63
C ARG A 107 9.91 7.00 -15.47
N PRO A 108 9.47 7.53 -14.31
CA PRO A 108 8.09 7.94 -14.14
C PRO A 108 7.73 8.96 -15.20
N GLN A 109 6.58 8.78 -15.83
CA GLN A 109 6.00 9.84 -16.66
C GLN A 109 5.19 10.76 -15.76
N THR A 110 5.34 12.07 -15.94
CA THR A 110 4.51 13.05 -15.25
C THR A 110 3.06 12.80 -15.64
N LYS A 111 2.20 12.53 -14.66
CA LYS A 111 0.77 12.46 -14.91
C LYS A 111 0.30 13.87 -15.32
N PRO A 112 -0.44 14.03 -16.42
CA PRO A 112 -1.05 15.32 -16.73
C PRO A 112 -1.97 15.70 -15.56
N GLU A 113 -1.84 16.94 -15.06
CA GLU A 113 -2.73 17.44 -14.01
C GLU A 113 -4.16 17.48 -14.55
N VAL A 114 -5.00 16.58 -14.06
CA VAL A 114 -6.44 16.66 -14.28
C VAL A 114 -7.00 17.60 -13.21
N LYS A 115 -7.21 18.86 -13.55
CA LYS A 115 -7.91 19.81 -12.68
C LYS A 115 -9.37 19.39 -12.56
N ASN A 116 -9.73 18.77 -11.44
CA ASN A 116 -11.11 18.44 -11.13
C ASN A 116 -11.83 19.71 -10.66
N HIS A 117 -12.64 20.32 -11.54
CA HIS A 117 -13.39 21.55 -11.25
C HIS A 117 -14.59 21.39 -10.31
N TRP A 118 -14.86 20.16 -9.84
CA TRP A 118 -16.05 19.79 -9.06
C TRP A 118 -16.26 20.59 -7.77
N GLY A 119 -15.21 21.16 -7.18
CA GLY A 119 -15.30 22.02 -5.98
C GLY A 119 -15.12 23.52 -6.23
N SER A 120 -14.62 23.92 -7.40
CA SER A 120 -14.09 25.28 -7.62
C SER A 120 -15.16 26.36 -7.80
N ARG A 121 -16.39 25.99 -8.20
CA ARG A 121 -17.49 26.95 -8.44
C ARG A 121 -18.62 26.88 -7.42
N LEU A 122 -18.85 25.71 -6.79
CA LEU A 122 -19.94 25.53 -5.84
C LEU A 122 -19.61 26.11 -4.45
N LEU A 123 -18.32 26.14 -4.08
CA LEU A 123 -17.87 26.58 -2.74
C LEU A 123 -17.37 28.04 -2.70
N ALA A 124 -17.09 28.65 -3.86
CA ALA A 124 -16.46 29.97 -3.95
C ALA A 124 -17.31 31.14 -3.39
N GLY A 125 -18.58 30.89 -3.03
CA GLY A 125 -19.45 31.86 -2.37
C GLY A 125 -20.13 31.36 -1.08
N MET A 126 -19.89 30.11 -0.66
CA MET A 126 -20.53 29.55 0.51
C MET A 126 -19.72 29.87 1.77
N ARG A 127 -20.17 30.86 2.56
CA ARG A 127 -19.74 31.00 3.95
C ARG A 127 -20.26 29.80 4.74
N LEU A 128 -19.39 28.86 5.07
CA LEU A 128 -19.69 27.77 5.99
C LEU A 128 -20.00 28.39 7.37
N LYS A 129 -21.29 28.61 7.68
CA LYS A 129 -21.69 28.81 9.08
C LYS A 129 -21.35 27.53 9.81
N GLY A 130 -20.37 27.61 10.73
CA GLY A 130 -19.96 26.51 11.58
C GLY A 130 -21.17 25.97 12.35
N LYS A 131 -21.78 24.90 11.83
CA LYS A 131 -22.70 24.10 12.62
C LYS A 131 -21.85 23.32 13.62
N PRO A 132 -22.24 23.24 14.90
CA PRO A 132 -21.59 22.31 15.82
C PRO A 132 -21.60 20.91 15.21
N SER A 133 -20.50 20.18 15.33
CA SER A 133 -20.35 18.84 14.76
C SER A 133 -21.44 17.94 15.31
N LYS A 134 -22.54 17.77 14.58
CA LYS A 134 -23.49 16.71 14.88
C LYS A 134 -22.78 15.40 14.59
N LYS A 135 -22.65 14.53 15.59
CA LYS A 135 -22.23 13.15 15.37
C LYS A 135 -23.17 12.57 14.32
N SER A 136 -22.64 12.24 13.15
CA SER A 136 -23.39 11.69 12.04
C SER A 136 -24.07 10.40 12.53
N PRO A 137 -25.41 10.29 12.53
CA PRO A 137 -26.11 9.11 13.06
C PRO A 137 -25.87 7.81 12.28
N GLY A 138 -25.09 7.88 11.18
CA GLY A 138 -24.99 6.83 10.17
C GLY A 138 -23.73 5.97 10.23
N GLN A 139 -22.78 6.20 11.13
CA GLN A 139 -21.75 5.20 11.38
C GLN A 139 -22.32 4.18 12.35
N ILE A 140 -22.96 3.14 11.80
CA ILE A 140 -23.29 1.94 12.56
C ILE A 140 -21.98 1.46 13.19
N CYS A 141 -21.91 1.50 14.51
CA CYS A 141 -20.87 0.80 15.25
C CYS A 141 -21.18 -0.68 15.04
N LEU A 142 -20.46 -1.34 14.14
CA LEU A 142 -20.62 -2.77 13.93
C LEU A 142 -20.27 -3.51 15.24
N PRO A 143 -20.81 -4.71 15.49
CA PRO A 143 -20.53 -5.47 16.71
C PRO A 143 -19.03 -5.76 16.93
N TRP A 144 -18.23 -5.74 15.87
CA TRP A 144 -16.76 -5.85 15.86
C TRP A 144 -16.06 -4.51 15.63
N ALA A 145 -16.73 -3.39 15.90
CA ALA A 145 -16.16 -2.06 15.68
C ALA A 145 -15.36 -1.56 16.89
N GLU A 146 -15.35 -2.31 18.00
CA GLU A 146 -14.20 -2.32 18.88
C GLU A 146 -13.02 -2.86 18.09
N TRP A 147 -11.88 -2.18 18.13
CA TRP A 147 -10.68 -2.71 17.49
C TRP A 147 -10.42 -4.08 18.13
N GLU A 148 -10.52 -5.14 17.34
CA GLU A 148 -10.01 -6.41 17.80
C GLU A 148 -8.55 -6.20 18.18
N PRO A 149 -8.11 -6.69 19.36
CA PRO A 149 -6.72 -6.63 19.73
C PRO A 149 -5.91 -7.22 18.58
N LEU A 150 -4.78 -6.58 18.26
CA LEU A 150 -3.96 -6.99 17.13
C LEU A 150 -3.63 -8.47 17.27
N ASP A 151 -4.13 -9.30 16.36
CA ASP A 151 -3.83 -10.73 16.36
C ASP A 151 -2.29 -10.87 16.33
N PRO A 152 -1.67 -11.51 17.35
CA PRO A 152 -0.23 -11.66 17.41
C PRO A 152 0.36 -12.30 16.15
N GLU A 153 -0.39 -13.17 15.48
CA GLU A 153 0.04 -13.76 14.22
C GLU A 153 0.07 -12.74 13.09
N VAL A 154 -0.95 -11.87 13.01
CA VAL A 154 -0.98 -10.79 12.00
C VAL A 154 0.20 -9.83 12.23
N PHE A 155 0.51 -9.50 13.48
CA PHE A 155 1.68 -8.68 13.80
C PHE A 155 2.97 -9.35 13.34
N ARG A 156 3.17 -10.63 13.67
CA ARG A 156 4.36 -11.40 13.29
C ARG A 156 4.55 -11.50 11.77
N VAL A 157 3.45 -11.71 11.04
CA VAL A 157 3.47 -11.75 9.58
C VAL A 157 3.81 -10.37 9.00
N ALA A 158 3.22 -9.30 9.53
CA ALA A 158 3.50 -7.93 9.11
C ALA A 158 4.95 -7.53 9.40
N GLU A 159 5.48 -7.86 10.57
CA GLU A 159 6.87 -7.64 10.95
C GLU A 159 7.81 -8.38 9.99
N LYS A 160 7.61 -9.69 9.77
CA LYS A 160 8.41 -10.47 8.82
C LYS A 160 8.39 -9.83 7.42
N PHE A 161 7.21 -9.40 6.97
CA PHE A 161 7.06 -8.75 5.67
C PHE A 161 7.85 -7.44 5.58
N VAL A 162 7.73 -6.57 6.57
CA VAL A 162 8.42 -5.27 6.61
C VAL A 162 9.93 -5.49 6.65
N LEU A 163 10.43 -6.36 7.53
CA LEU A 163 11.87 -6.63 7.66
C LEU A 163 12.48 -7.20 6.37
N ALA A 164 11.74 -8.04 5.63
CA ALA A 164 12.21 -8.59 4.37
C ALA A 164 12.24 -7.56 3.22
N ASN A 165 11.48 -6.47 3.32
CA ASN A 165 11.20 -5.54 2.21
C ASN A 165 11.64 -4.09 2.43
N CYS A 166 11.90 -3.69 3.66
CA CYS A 166 12.38 -2.36 3.98
C CYS A 166 13.81 -2.12 3.47
N TYR A 167 14.18 -0.85 3.33
CA TYR A 167 15.54 -0.50 2.92
C TYR A 167 16.57 -0.89 3.99
N ASN A 168 16.28 -0.62 5.26
CA ASN A 168 17.15 -0.90 6.40
C ASN A 168 16.42 -1.74 7.47
N PRO A 169 16.61 -3.09 7.47
CA PRO A 169 15.98 -3.98 8.43
C PRO A 169 16.32 -3.69 9.89
N ALA A 170 17.56 -3.27 10.18
CA ALA A 170 17.96 -2.94 11.54
C ALA A 170 17.19 -1.74 12.07
N GLY A 171 17.03 -0.69 11.25
CA GLY A 171 16.23 0.48 11.61
C GLY A 171 14.74 0.16 11.75
N ALA A 172 14.19 -0.65 10.83
CA ALA A 172 12.78 -1.04 10.88
C ALA A 172 12.46 -1.90 12.12
N ALA A 173 13.35 -2.82 12.49
CA ALA A 173 13.19 -3.63 13.70
C ALA A 173 13.07 -2.77 14.96
N THR A 174 13.90 -1.73 15.11
CA THR A 174 13.82 -0.80 16.24
C THR A 174 12.48 -0.06 16.28
N MET A 175 11.98 0.42 15.14
CA MET A 175 10.69 1.14 15.12
C MET A 175 9.50 0.22 15.46
N LEU A 176 9.55 -1.05 15.04
CA LEU A 176 8.52 -2.03 15.35
C LEU A 176 8.55 -2.46 16.82
N SER A 177 9.74 -2.59 17.42
CA SER A 177 9.89 -2.88 18.85
C SER A 177 9.39 -1.74 19.75
N ASP A 178 9.58 -0.48 19.33
CA ASP A 178 9.07 0.67 20.10
C ASP A 178 7.53 0.75 20.02
N SER A 179 6.96 0.39 18.86
CA SER A 179 5.51 0.42 18.62
C SER A 179 4.76 -0.66 19.40
N SER A 180 5.38 -1.83 19.65
CA SER A 180 4.77 -2.90 20.46
C SER A 180 4.73 -2.56 21.95
N GLN A 181 5.67 -1.74 22.45
CA GLN A 181 5.68 -1.31 23.86
C GLN A 181 4.50 -0.41 24.22
N TYR A 182 4.04 0.44 23.29
CA TYR A 182 2.88 1.33 23.51
C TYR A 182 1.54 0.59 23.51
N GLN A 183 1.45 -0.61 22.89
CA GLN A 183 0.19 -1.37 22.87
C GLN A 183 -0.05 -2.20 24.15
N VAL A 184 0.98 -2.43 24.97
CA VAL A 184 0.86 -3.21 26.21
C VAL A 184 0.53 -2.31 27.43
N SER A 185 0.81 -1.01 27.36
CA SER A 185 0.63 -0.08 28.49
C SER A 185 -0.80 0.48 28.67
N GLU A 186 -1.77 0.11 27.81
CA GLU A 186 -3.17 0.58 27.90
C GLU A 186 -4.16 -0.51 28.38
N SER A 187 -3.70 -1.47 29.20
CA SER A 187 -4.55 -2.49 29.85
C SER A 187 -4.79 -2.21 31.32
#